data_AF-A0A3A2ZU54-F1
#
_entry.id   AF-A0A3A2ZU54-F1
#
_cell.length_a   1.000
_cell.length_b   1.000
_cell.length_c   1.000
_cell.angle_alpha   90.00
_cell.angle_beta   90.00
_cell.angle_gamma   90.00
#
_symmetry.space_group_name_H-M   'P 1'
#
loop_
_entity.id
_entity.type
_entity.pdbx_description
1 polymer ?
#
loop_
_entity_poly.entity_id
_entity_poly.type
_entity_poly.pdbx_seq_one_letter_code
_entity_poly.pdbx_strand_id
1 'polypeptide(L)'
;MPDIRRGLLSPRRGPLVSSFFGDLLHEIDQATCRKNRPSEKFVPYAALEAIWTESRLEEFVHLIHPGFDRDLIPFVRENLLRTLSILVSISWGLKEWELFGVIFLHRRNERGVRDRLDDRIPNYTLGALTEFLDPIYAGRFLSERWTFYPIVLEEGKTQHFSGDWRLPFVNEESIKIGSGGYGQVTKEVVAKRQFVVDSALPRSVYQVKWPQH
;
A
#
# COMPACT_ATOMS: atom_id res chain seq x y z
N MET A 1 -19.50 22.91 -31.45
CA MET A 1 -18.21 23.11 -30.77
C MET A 1 -18.50 23.51 -29.34
N PRO A 2 -18.56 22.58 -28.37
CA PRO A 2 -18.82 22.95 -26.99
C PRO A 2 -17.52 23.32 -26.28
N ASP A 3 -17.64 24.43 -25.56
CA ASP A 3 -16.62 25.15 -24.81
C ASP A 3 -16.21 24.34 -23.56
N ILE A 4 -14.95 23.87 -23.55
CA ILE A 4 -14.38 23.16 -22.40
C ILE A 4 -14.01 24.21 -21.36
N ARG A 5 -14.92 24.45 -20.41
CA ARG A 5 -14.61 25.20 -19.20
C ARG A 5 -13.45 24.52 -18.48
N ARG A 6 -12.28 25.16 -18.53
CA ARG A 6 -11.15 24.88 -17.63
C ARG A 6 -11.64 25.06 -16.20
N GLY A 7 -11.78 23.96 -15.47
CA GLY A 7 -11.93 23.96 -14.02
C GLY A 7 -10.65 24.52 -13.39
N LEU A 8 -10.56 25.84 -13.27
CA LEU A 8 -9.62 26.45 -12.34
C LEU A 8 -10.14 26.17 -10.93
N LEU A 9 -9.39 25.37 -10.18
CA LEU A 9 -9.56 25.24 -8.74
C LEU A 9 -9.74 26.64 -8.15
N SER A 10 -10.81 26.84 -7.37
CA SER A 10 -11.04 28.10 -6.66
C SER A 10 -9.77 28.46 -5.86
N PRO A 11 -9.30 29.72 -5.88
CA PRO A 11 -8.04 30.13 -5.25
C PRO A 11 -8.00 29.85 -3.73
N ARG A 12 -9.15 29.61 -3.08
CA ARG A 12 -9.24 29.20 -1.67
C ARG A 12 -9.12 27.68 -1.43
N ARG A 13 -9.38 26.85 -2.44
CA ARG A 13 -9.28 25.37 -2.32
C ARG A 13 -7.84 24.87 -2.43
N GLY A 14 -7.00 25.52 -3.24
CA GLY A 14 -5.60 25.12 -3.46
C GLY A 14 -4.81 24.85 -2.17
N PRO A 15 -4.77 25.80 -1.20
CA PRO A 15 -4.04 25.61 0.04
C PRO A 15 -4.55 24.44 0.90
N LEU A 16 -5.87 24.23 0.95
CA LEU A 16 -6.47 23.11 1.71
C LEU A 16 -6.10 21.76 1.10
N VAL A 17 -6.13 21.66 -0.23
CA VAL A 17 -5.73 20.46 -0.96
C VAL A 17 -4.25 20.15 -0.75
N SER A 18 -3.39 21.18 -0.82
CA SER A 18 -1.95 21.01 -0.56
C SER A 18 -1.67 20.60 0.87
N SER A 19 -2.37 21.17 1.87
CA SER A 19 -2.25 20.74 3.27
C SER A 19 -2.69 19.29 3.44
N PHE A 20 -3.84 18.91 2.89
CA PHE A 20 -4.39 17.56 2.98
C PHE A 20 -3.40 16.50 2.49
N PHE A 21 -2.81 16.69 1.31
CA PHE A 21 -1.81 15.77 0.78
C PHE A 21 -0.46 15.85 1.51
N GLY A 22 -0.09 17.03 2.02
CA GLY A 22 1.09 17.21 2.85
C GLY A 22 1.01 16.41 4.15
N ASP A 23 -0.14 16.46 4.82
CA ASP A 23 -0.42 15.73 6.05
C ASP A 23 -0.39 14.21 5.81
N LEU A 24 -1.06 13.75 4.73
CA LEU A 24 -1.02 12.35 4.31
C LEU A 24 0.41 11.86 4.02
N LEU A 25 1.19 12.64 3.28
CA LEU A 25 2.58 12.29 2.96
C LEU A 25 3.43 12.21 4.23
N HIS A 26 3.24 13.15 5.17
CA HIS A 26 3.94 13.15 6.45
C HIS A 26 3.58 11.91 7.29
N GLU A 27 2.31 11.55 7.38
CA GLU A 27 1.86 10.37 8.12
C GLU A 27 2.33 9.06 7.48
N ILE A 28 2.30 8.96 6.14
CA ILE A 28 2.87 7.82 5.41
C ILE A 28 4.36 7.70 5.68
N ASP A 29 5.10 8.81 5.64
CA ASP A 29 6.51 8.81 6.00
C ASP A 29 6.66 8.31 7.44
N GLN A 30 6.00 8.90 8.44
CA GLN A 30 6.06 8.46 9.84
C GLN A 30 5.77 6.96 10.03
N ALA A 31 4.80 6.41 9.31
CA ALA A 31 4.42 5.00 9.37
C ALA A 31 5.41 4.05 8.66
N THR A 32 6.33 4.57 7.84
CA THR A 32 7.30 3.75 7.10
C THR A 32 8.31 3.14 8.07
N CYS A 33 8.37 1.81 8.10
CA CYS A 33 9.36 1.05 8.85
C CYS A 33 10.67 0.95 8.07
N ARG A 34 11.80 0.79 8.78
CA ARG A 34 13.14 0.57 8.19
C ARG A 34 13.56 1.64 7.16
N LYS A 35 13.19 2.90 7.40
CA LYS A 35 13.43 4.03 6.46
C LYS A 35 14.87 4.17 6.01
N ASN A 36 15.82 3.85 6.90
CA ASN A 36 17.26 3.96 6.65
C ASN A 36 17.79 2.87 5.71
N ARG A 37 16.97 1.89 5.31
CA ARG A 37 17.33 0.80 4.41
C ARG A 37 16.36 0.76 3.22
N PRO A 38 16.64 1.44 2.10
CA PRO A 38 15.71 1.55 0.98
C PRO A 38 15.22 0.22 0.39
N SER A 39 16.03 -0.85 0.46
CA SER A 39 15.65 -2.20 0.02
C SER A 39 14.79 -2.96 1.03
N GLU A 40 14.64 -2.44 2.25
CA GLU A 40 13.86 -3.05 3.34
C GLU A 40 12.70 -2.18 3.79
N LYS A 41 12.66 -0.89 3.39
CA LYS A 41 11.59 0.02 3.80
C LYS A 41 10.22 -0.50 3.36
N PHE A 42 9.24 -0.39 4.23
CA PHE A 42 7.85 -0.75 3.93
C PHE A 42 6.87 0.01 4.82
N VAL A 43 5.63 0.09 4.38
CA VAL A 43 4.51 0.62 5.15
C VAL A 43 3.56 -0.53 5.50
N PRO A 44 3.33 -0.82 6.78
CA PRO A 44 2.33 -1.81 7.19
C PRO A 44 0.93 -1.50 6.66
N TYR A 45 0.18 -2.53 6.22
CA TYR A 45 -1.20 -2.28 5.76
C TYR A 45 -2.10 -1.73 6.87
N ALA A 46 -1.92 -2.19 8.11
CA ALA A 46 -2.66 -1.67 9.25
C ALA A 46 -2.40 -0.17 9.48
N ALA A 47 -1.22 0.34 9.10
CA ALA A 47 -0.96 1.78 9.14
C ALA A 47 -1.72 2.52 8.03
N LEU A 48 -1.80 1.95 6.82
CA LEU A 48 -2.64 2.51 5.75
C LEU A 48 -4.12 2.54 6.14
N GLU A 49 -4.65 1.51 6.81
CA GLU A 49 -6.02 1.50 7.34
C GLU A 49 -6.26 2.64 8.35
N ALA A 50 -5.24 2.96 9.16
CA ALA A 50 -5.30 4.01 10.17
C ALA A 50 -5.14 5.42 9.58
N ILE A 51 -4.32 5.58 8.54
CA ILE A 51 -4.13 6.85 7.82
C ILE A 51 -5.39 7.15 7.00
N TRP A 52 -5.87 6.18 6.20
CA TRP A 52 -7.07 6.31 5.37
C TRP A 52 -8.32 5.87 6.13
N THR A 53 -8.67 6.65 7.14
CA THR A 53 -9.96 6.52 7.84
C THR A 53 -11.13 6.85 6.92
N GLU A 54 -12.33 6.38 7.30
CA GLU A 54 -13.56 6.70 6.57
C GLU A 54 -13.79 8.21 6.51
N SER A 55 -13.66 8.92 7.64
CA SER A 55 -13.78 10.38 7.69
C SER A 55 -12.75 11.07 6.80
N ARG A 56 -11.52 10.56 6.70
CA ARG A 56 -10.51 11.13 5.81
C ARG A 56 -10.82 10.88 4.34
N LEU A 57 -11.43 9.74 4.00
CA LEU A 57 -11.91 9.48 2.64
C LEU A 57 -13.14 10.33 2.29
N GLU A 58 -14.01 10.62 3.25
CA GLU A 58 -15.09 11.59 3.04
C GLU A 58 -14.55 13.00 2.76
N GLU A 59 -13.53 13.42 3.52
CA GLU A 59 -12.83 14.68 3.30
C GLU A 59 -12.14 14.69 1.92
N PHE A 60 -11.46 13.60 1.55
CA PHE A 60 -10.89 13.43 0.23
C PHE A 60 -11.93 13.58 -0.88
N VAL A 61 -13.08 12.92 -0.76
CA VAL A 61 -14.19 13.05 -1.72
C VAL A 61 -14.68 14.50 -1.79
N HIS A 62 -14.82 15.16 -0.64
CA HIS A 62 -15.33 16.53 -0.56
C HIS A 62 -14.36 17.59 -1.10
N LEU A 63 -13.06 17.46 -0.84
CA LEU A 63 -12.05 18.44 -1.23
C LEU A 63 -11.61 18.22 -2.68
N ILE A 64 -11.34 16.95 -3.04
CA ILE A 64 -10.63 16.60 -4.27
C ILE A 64 -11.58 16.23 -5.40
N HIS A 65 -12.80 15.78 -5.10
CA HIS A 65 -13.77 15.28 -6.09
C HIS A 65 -13.16 14.22 -7.01
N PRO A 66 -12.69 13.09 -6.46
CA PRO A 66 -11.87 12.11 -7.16
C PRO A 66 -12.65 11.26 -8.18
N GLY A 67 -13.82 11.70 -8.64
CA GLY A 67 -14.66 10.92 -9.56
C GLY A 67 -15.37 9.72 -8.92
N PHE A 68 -15.54 9.71 -7.60
CA PHE A 68 -16.39 8.77 -6.87
C PHE A 68 -17.04 9.44 -5.64
N ASP A 69 -18.12 8.84 -5.13
CA ASP A 69 -18.93 9.36 -4.03
C ASP A 69 -18.72 8.58 -2.71
N ARG A 70 -19.40 9.03 -1.66
CA ARG A 70 -19.27 8.44 -0.32
C ARG A 70 -19.68 6.97 -0.26
N ASP A 71 -20.63 6.56 -1.11
CA ASP A 71 -21.16 5.19 -1.15
C ASP A 71 -20.09 4.17 -1.57
N LEU A 72 -19.05 4.62 -2.28
CA LEU A 72 -17.93 3.79 -2.71
C LEU A 72 -16.75 3.78 -1.72
N ILE A 73 -16.81 4.54 -0.62
CA ILE A 73 -15.73 4.58 0.39
C ILE A 73 -15.42 3.20 0.96
N PRO A 74 -16.40 2.35 1.38
CA PRO A 74 -16.09 1.02 1.89
C PRO A 74 -15.30 0.17 0.88
N PHE A 75 -15.68 0.26 -0.40
CA PHE A 75 -14.99 -0.46 -1.47
C PHE A 75 -13.55 0.05 -1.67
N VAL A 76 -13.35 1.38 -1.66
CA VAL A 76 -12.03 2.01 -1.78
C VAL A 76 -11.12 1.61 -0.61
N ARG A 77 -11.66 1.57 0.62
CA ARG A 77 -10.92 1.14 1.82
C ARG A 77 -10.44 -0.31 1.74
N GLU A 78 -11.26 -1.17 1.16
CA GLU A 78 -10.90 -2.58 1.04
C GLU A 78 -9.91 -2.84 -0.10
N ASN A 79 -10.02 -2.10 -1.22
CA ASN A 79 -9.39 -2.50 -2.48
C ASN A 79 -8.34 -1.54 -3.04
N LEU A 80 -8.19 -0.32 -2.50
CA LEU A 80 -7.42 0.75 -3.15
C LEU A 80 -6.51 1.57 -2.21
N LEU A 81 -6.36 1.20 -0.94
CA LEU A 81 -5.54 1.99 0.00
C LEU A 81 -4.05 2.02 -0.36
N ARG A 82 -3.50 0.95 -0.94
CA ARG A 82 -2.10 0.96 -1.40
C ARG A 82 -1.96 1.82 -2.62
N THR A 83 -2.88 1.68 -3.58
CA THR A 83 -2.91 2.53 -4.77
C THR A 83 -2.96 4.01 -4.38
N LEU A 84 -3.87 4.41 -3.48
CA LEU A 84 -3.95 5.78 -2.95
C LEU A 84 -2.62 6.22 -2.32
N SER A 85 -2.07 5.40 -1.43
CA SER A 85 -0.83 5.73 -0.70
C SER A 85 0.39 5.85 -1.61
N ILE A 86 0.51 4.99 -2.62
CA ILE A 86 1.57 5.10 -3.64
C ILE A 86 1.42 6.41 -4.40
N LEU A 87 0.21 6.74 -4.86
CA LEU A 87 -0.05 7.97 -5.62
C LEU A 87 0.26 9.23 -4.80
N VAL A 88 -0.05 9.23 -3.51
CA VAL A 88 0.38 10.31 -2.59
C VAL A 88 1.90 10.35 -2.49
N SER A 89 2.55 9.20 -2.25
CA SER A 89 4.00 9.10 -2.06
C SER A 89 4.81 9.55 -3.28
N ILE A 90 4.29 9.38 -4.49
CA ILE A 90 4.97 9.80 -5.73
C ILE A 90 4.59 11.22 -6.17
N SER A 91 3.79 11.91 -5.34
CA SER A 91 3.19 13.21 -5.60
C SER A 91 2.44 13.25 -6.93
N TRP A 92 1.50 12.31 -7.12
CA TRP A 92 0.64 12.29 -8.29
C TRP A 92 -0.08 13.63 -8.46
N GLY A 93 -0.13 14.12 -9.69
CA GLY A 93 -0.44 15.52 -9.96
C GLY A 93 -1.81 15.94 -9.42
N LEU A 94 -1.87 17.16 -8.89
CA LEU A 94 -3.05 17.68 -8.19
C LEU A 94 -4.32 17.70 -9.05
N LYS A 95 -4.19 17.84 -10.38
CA LYS A 95 -5.33 17.86 -11.31
C LYS A 95 -5.79 16.45 -11.68
N GLU A 96 -4.85 15.51 -11.69
CA GLU A 96 -5.05 14.12 -12.06
C GLU A 96 -5.85 13.37 -11.00
N TRP A 97 -5.82 13.82 -9.74
CA TRP A 97 -6.64 13.26 -8.67
C TRP A 97 -8.15 13.32 -8.95
N GLU A 98 -8.65 14.31 -9.69
CA GLU A 98 -10.06 14.37 -10.12
C GLU A 98 -10.45 13.17 -11.02
N LEU A 99 -9.46 12.56 -11.68
CA LEU A 99 -9.63 11.40 -12.56
C LEU A 99 -9.43 10.07 -11.86
N PHE A 100 -9.10 10.05 -10.56
CA PHE A 100 -8.78 8.82 -9.82
C PHE A 100 -9.84 7.73 -10.00
N GLY A 101 -11.11 8.06 -9.77
CA GLY A 101 -12.23 7.14 -9.87
C GLY A 101 -12.41 6.61 -11.28
N VAL A 102 -12.23 7.45 -12.29
CA VAL A 102 -12.29 7.03 -13.70
C VAL A 102 -11.15 6.06 -14.03
N ILE A 103 -9.94 6.35 -13.56
CA ILE A 103 -8.74 5.58 -13.90
C ILE A 103 -8.71 4.23 -13.17
N PHE A 104 -9.00 4.20 -11.88
CA PHE A 104 -8.79 3.02 -11.03
C PHE A 104 -10.09 2.30 -10.65
N LEU A 105 -11.14 3.04 -10.30
CA LEU A 105 -12.33 2.47 -9.66
C LEU A 105 -13.41 2.01 -10.66
N HIS A 106 -13.64 2.80 -11.69
CA HIS A 106 -14.71 2.60 -12.68
C HIS A 106 -14.26 1.84 -13.90
N ARG A 107 -12.94 1.75 -14.14
CA ARG A 107 -12.41 0.93 -15.23
C ARG A 107 -12.81 -0.54 -15.05
N ARG A 108 -13.13 -1.17 -16.17
CA ARG A 108 -13.31 -2.60 -16.31
C ARG A 108 -12.47 -3.10 -17.48
N ASN A 109 -12.00 -4.33 -17.39
CA ASN A 109 -11.43 -5.04 -18.53
C ASN A 109 -12.53 -5.55 -19.48
N GLU A 110 -12.12 -6.21 -20.56
CA GLU A 110 -13.01 -6.80 -21.57
C GLU A 110 -14.01 -7.82 -20.99
N ARG A 111 -13.70 -8.39 -19.81
CA ARG A 111 -14.57 -9.34 -19.10
C ARG A 111 -15.51 -8.66 -18.10
N GLY A 112 -15.54 -7.33 -18.05
CA GLY A 112 -16.38 -6.57 -17.12
C GLY A 112 -15.88 -6.58 -15.67
N VAL A 113 -14.62 -6.96 -15.42
CA VAL A 113 -14.03 -7.05 -14.08
C VAL A 113 -13.14 -5.84 -13.79
N ARG A 114 -13.16 -5.34 -12.55
CA ARG A 114 -12.21 -4.32 -12.07
C ARG A 114 -10.80 -4.91 -12.07
N ASP A 115 -9.91 -4.32 -12.84
CA ASP A 115 -8.56 -4.84 -13.10
C ASP A 115 -7.44 -3.90 -12.66
N ARG A 116 -7.78 -2.86 -11.88
CA ARG A 116 -6.83 -1.84 -11.40
C ARG A 116 -6.87 -1.65 -9.89
N LEU A 117 -7.11 -2.74 -9.16
CA LEU A 117 -7.17 -2.78 -7.71
C LEU A 117 -5.80 -3.15 -7.10
N ASP A 118 -5.70 -3.06 -5.78
CA ASP A 118 -4.45 -3.32 -5.04
C ASP A 118 -3.88 -4.72 -5.29
N ASP A 119 -4.72 -5.75 -5.53
CA ASP A 119 -4.29 -7.12 -5.83
C ASP A 119 -3.45 -7.23 -7.12
N ARG A 120 -3.55 -6.24 -8.02
CA ARG A 120 -2.79 -6.18 -9.28
C ARG A 120 -1.44 -5.50 -9.15
N ILE A 121 -1.19 -4.79 -8.05
CA ILE A 121 0.05 -4.02 -7.84
C ILE A 121 1.33 -4.84 -8.12
N PRO A 122 1.48 -6.08 -7.61
CA PRO A 122 2.69 -6.87 -7.83
C PRO A 122 2.92 -7.24 -9.30
N ASN A 123 1.86 -7.27 -10.10
CA ASN A 123 1.86 -7.77 -11.48
C ASN A 123 1.98 -6.66 -12.52
N TYR A 124 1.95 -5.39 -12.11
CA TYR A 124 2.12 -4.29 -13.06
C TYR A 124 3.49 -4.32 -13.72
N THR A 125 3.49 -4.11 -15.02
CA THR A 125 4.68 -3.76 -15.80
C THR A 125 4.68 -2.27 -16.07
N LEU A 126 5.83 -1.71 -16.46
CA LEU A 126 5.88 -0.30 -16.88
C LEU A 126 4.90 -0.05 -18.03
N GLY A 127 4.88 -0.94 -19.03
CA GLY A 127 3.97 -0.85 -20.18
C GLY A 127 2.50 -0.80 -19.76
N ALA A 128 2.08 -1.70 -18.87
CA ALA A 128 0.71 -1.73 -18.36
C ALA A 128 0.34 -0.43 -17.63
N LEU A 129 1.24 0.12 -16.80
CA LEU A 129 0.99 1.38 -16.09
C LEU A 129 0.91 2.57 -17.06
N THR A 130 1.73 2.60 -18.12
CA THR A 130 1.71 3.68 -19.11
C THR A 130 0.42 3.75 -19.94
N GLU A 131 -0.43 2.73 -19.89
CA GLU A 131 -1.76 2.80 -20.51
C GLU A 131 -2.72 3.74 -19.76
N PHE A 132 -2.41 4.10 -18.51
CA PHE A 132 -3.32 4.89 -17.68
C PHE A 132 -2.66 5.86 -16.69
N LEU A 133 -1.34 5.86 -16.60
CA LEU A 133 -0.54 6.87 -15.92
C LEU A 133 0.43 7.49 -16.93
N ASP A 134 0.70 8.79 -16.75
CA ASP A 134 1.81 9.44 -17.46
C ASP A 134 3.12 8.65 -17.24
N PRO A 135 4.01 8.53 -18.24
CA PRO A 135 5.24 7.75 -18.12
C PRO A 135 6.09 8.07 -16.89
N ILE A 136 6.12 9.31 -16.43
CA ILE A 136 6.86 9.71 -15.24
C ILE A 136 6.23 9.08 -13.98
N TYR A 137 4.91 9.17 -13.84
CA TYR A 137 4.19 8.58 -12.70
C TYR A 137 4.16 7.05 -12.78
N ALA A 138 4.06 6.48 -13.98
CA ALA A 138 4.14 5.03 -14.19
C ALA A 138 5.47 4.47 -13.68
N GLY A 139 6.60 5.11 -14.02
CA GLY A 139 7.92 4.72 -13.54
C GLY A 139 8.05 4.83 -12.02
N ARG A 140 7.59 5.94 -11.43
CA ARG A 140 7.62 6.15 -9.97
C ARG A 140 6.72 5.17 -9.21
N PHE A 141 5.52 4.90 -9.73
CA PHE A 141 4.61 3.93 -9.15
C PHE A 141 5.27 2.54 -9.13
N LEU A 142 5.85 2.14 -10.27
CA LEU A 142 6.52 0.85 -10.40
C LEU A 142 7.68 0.69 -9.41
N SER A 143 8.48 1.74 -9.21
CA SER A 143 9.61 1.70 -8.26
C SER A 143 9.17 1.68 -6.80
N GLU A 144 8.07 2.36 -6.47
CA GLU A 144 7.64 2.55 -5.08
C GLU A 144 6.72 1.43 -4.58
N ARG A 145 6.10 0.65 -5.49
CA ARG A 145 5.08 -0.36 -5.15
C ARG A 145 5.44 -1.32 -4.03
N TRP A 146 6.71 -1.73 -3.94
CA TRP A 146 7.16 -2.74 -2.98
C TRP A 146 7.18 -2.18 -1.55
N THR A 147 7.36 -0.88 -1.39
CA THR A 147 7.21 -0.19 -0.10
C THR A 147 5.79 -0.37 0.46
N PHE A 148 4.78 -0.36 -0.41
CA PHE A 148 3.37 -0.39 -0.02
C PHE A 148 2.72 -1.78 -0.13
N TYR A 149 3.44 -2.76 -0.68
CA TYR A 149 2.98 -4.14 -0.82
C TYR A 149 3.97 -5.12 -0.16
N PRO A 150 4.14 -5.06 1.18
CA PRO A 150 4.97 -6.03 1.89
C PRO A 150 4.34 -7.43 1.83
N ILE A 151 5.18 -8.44 2.01
CA ILE A 151 4.75 -9.84 2.05
C ILE A 151 3.75 -10.06 3.19
N VAL A 152 2.76 -10.92 2.94
CA VAL A 152 1.94 -11.53 3.98
C VAL A 152 2.50 -12.92 4.26
N LEU A 153 2.94 -13.13 5.50
CA LEU A 153 3.48 -14.40 5.97
C LEU A 153 2.36 -15.34 6.39
N GLU A 154 2.45 -16.60 5.99
CA GLU A 154 1.47 -17.64 6.33
C GLU A 154 2.10 -18.69 7.26
N GLU A 155 1.44 -18.96 8.38
CA GLU A 155 1.93 -19.95 9.35
C GLU A 155 2.07 -21.34 8.72
N GLY A 156 3.22 -21.98 8.97
CA GLY A 156 3.48 -23.35 8.50
C GLY A 156 3.78 -23.48 7.01
N LYS A 157 3.80 -22.38 6.24
CA LYS A 157 4.06 -22.41 4.80
C LYS A 157 5.43 -21.86 4.43
N THR A 158 6.09 -22.54 3.50
CA THR A 158 7.25 -22.00 2.80
C THR A 158 6.77 -21.18 1.61
N GLN A 159 7.07 -19.89 1.61
CA GLN A 159 6.72 -18.98 0.52
C GLN A 159 8.01 -18.51 -0.18
N HIS A 160 7.96 -18.45 -1.51
CA HIS A 160 9.09 -18.01 -2.33
C HIS A 160 8.78 -16.66 -2.97
N PHE A 161 9.65 -15.69 -2.76
CA PHE A 161 9.54 -14.34 -3.30
C PHE A 161 10.82 -13.93 -4.03
N SER A 162 10.71 -13.06 -5.02
CA SER A 162 11.88 -12.40 -5.60
C SER A 162 12.48 -11.40 -4.60
N GLY A 163 13.74 -10.99 -4.82
CA GLY A 163 14.44 -10.08 -3.91
C GLY A 163 13.82 -8.68 -3.77
N ASP A 164 12.88 -8.31 -4.64
CA ASP A 164 12.23 -7.01 -4.60
C ASP A 164 11.14 -6.91 -3.53
N TRP A 165 10.65 -8.03 -3.02
CA TRP A 165 9.58 -8.02 -2.02
C TRP A 165 10.10 -7.55 -0.65
N ARG A 166 9.26 -6.84 0.10
CA ARG A 166 9.59 -6.34 1.43
C ARG A 166 9.11 -7.28 2.52
N LEU A 167 10.00 -7.63 3.44
CA LEU A 167 9.66 -8.41 4.62
C LEU A 167 8.95 -7.51 5.64
N PRO A 168 7.84 -7.96 6.25
CA PRO A 168 6.99 -7.14 7.11
C PRO A 168 7.50 -7.05 8.56
N PHE A 169 8.82 -6.95 8.76
CA PHE A 169 9.43 -6.99 10.09
C PHE A 169 9.59 -5.58 10.68
N VAL A 170 8.93 -5.33 11.81
CA VAL A 170 8.84 -4.01 12.45
C VAL A 170 10.10 -3.70 13.28
N ASN A 171 10.79 -4.72 13.78
CA ASN A 171 12.05 -4.53 14.48
C ASN A 171 13.15 -3.99 13.55
N GLU A 172 13.93 -3.03 14.05
CA GLU A 172 15.07 -2.42 13.35
C GLU A 172 16.20 -3.42 13.10
N GLU A 173 16.44 -4.29 14.08
CA GLU A 173 17.46 -5.34 14.02
C GLU A 173 16.85 -6.70 14.31
N SER A 174 17.28 -7.69 13.52
CA SER A 174 16.89 -9.09 13.71
C SER A 174 17.52 -9.66 14.98
N ILE A 175 16.71 -10.30 15.81
CA ILE A 175 17.20 -10.92 17.05
C ILE A 175 17.64 -12.34 16.73
N LYS A 176 18.95 -12.58 16.62
CA LYS A 176 19.47 -13.94 16.41
C LYS A 176 19.17 -14.82 17.62
N ILE A 177 18.47 -15.93 17.40
CA ILE A 177 18.15 -16.94 18.42
C ILE A 177 18.87 -18.27 18.21
N GLY A 178 19.56 -18.43 17.08
CA GLY A 178 20.37 -19.60 16.81
C GLY A 178 21.04 -19.58 15.45
N SER A 179 21.73 -20.67 15.15
CA SER A 179 22.28 -20.97 13.82
C SER A 179 22.23 -22.48 13.61
N GLY A 180 21.80 -22.90 12.42
CA GLY A 180 21.81 -24.28 11.98
C GLY A 180 22.63 -24.47 10.72
N GLY A 181 22.73 -25.70 10.21
CA GLY A 181 23.48 -26.02 8.99
C GLY A 181 23.00 -25.29 7.72
N TYR A 182 21.79 -24.72 7.76
CA TYR A 182 21.15 -24.03 6.64
C TYR A 182 21.03 -22.51 6.82
N GLY A 183 21.56 -21.94 7.92
CA GLY A 183 21.57 -20.49 8.10
C GLY A 183 21.32 -20.02 9.53
N GLN A 184 21.04 -18.72 9.65
CA GLN A 184 20.73 -18.08 10.93
C GLN A 184 19.23 -18.20 11.23
N VAL A 185 18.92 -18.41 12.51
CA VAL A 185 17.55 -18.40 13.00
C VAL A 185 17.35 -17.12 13.79
N THR A 186 16.36 -16.32 13.40
CA THR A 186 16.06 -15.04 14.03
C THR A 186 14.63 -15.01 14.57
N LYS A 187 14.43 -14.18 15.59
CA LYS A 187 13.12 -13.82 16.12
C LYS A 187 12.78 -12.42 15.60
N GLU A 188 11.64 -12.30 14.95
CA GLU A 188 11.17 -11.09 14.29
C GLU A 188 9.79 -10.69 14.85
N VAL A 189 9.48 -9.39 14.79
CA VAL A 189 8.14 -8.87 15.07
C VAL A 189 7.47 -8.55 13.75
N VAL A 190 6.39 -9.26 13.44
CA VAL A 190 5.66 -9.07 12.18
C VAL A 190 4.59 -7.99 12.33
N ALA A 191 4.48 -7.12 11.34
CA ALA A 191 3.48 -6.07 11.29
C ALA A 191 2.03 -6.64 11.25
N LYS A 192 1.09 -5.93 11.90
CA LYS A 192 -0.33 -6.32 11.91
C LYS A 192 -0.88 -6.39 10.48
N ARG A 193 -1.74 -7.39 10.20
CA ARG A 193 -2.27 -7.70 8.86
C ARG A 193 -1.22 -8.23 7.86
N GLN A 194 0.02 -8.50 8.28
CA GLN A 194 1.05 -9.13 7.45
C GLN A 194 1.43 -10.54 7.95
N PHE A 195 0.62 -11.11 8.84
CA PHE A 195 0.71 -12.50 9.28
C PHE A 195 -0.67 -13.13 9.33
N VAL A 196 -0.81 -14.32 8.76
CA VAL A 196 -2.06 -15.11 8.77
C VAL A 196 -1.77 -16.45 9.44
N VAL A 197 -2.56 -16.74 10.46
CA VAL A 197 -2.60 -18.04 11.16
C VAL A 197 -3.43 -18.99 10.30
N ASP A 198 -2.86 -20.10 9.87
CA ASP A 198 -3.64 -21.17 9.27
C ASP A 198 -4.42 -21.87 10.39
N SER A 199 -5.75 -21.71 10.40
CA SER A 199 -6.63 -22.33 11.40
C SER A 199 -6.68 -23.86 11.33
N ALA A 200 -6.04 -24.48 10.33
CA ALA A 200 -6.03 -25.93 10.15
C ALA A 200 -4.92 -26.67 10.93
N LEU A 201 -3.93 -25.98 11.48
CA LEU A 201 -2.89 -26.63 12.28
C LEU A 201 -3.31 -26.68 13.76
N PRO A 202 -3.39 -27.86 14.39
CA PRO A 202 -3.55 -27.93 15.85
C PRO A 202 -2.37 -27.19 16.48
N ARG A 203 -2.67 -26.28 17.41
CA ARG A 203 -1.68 -25.56 18.23
C ARG A 203 -0.87 -26.58 19.03
N SER A 204 0.13 -27.18 18.41
CA SER A 204 1.15 -27.98 19.05
C SER A 204 1.97 -27.00 19.90
N VAL A 205 1.68 -27.00 21.20
CA VAL A 205 2.47 -26.33 22.21
C VAL A 205 3.88 -26.89 22.12
N TYR A 206 4.79 -26.19 21.45
CA TYR A 206 6.23 -26.45 21.59
C TYR A 206 6.64 -26.03 23.01
N GLN A 207 6.34 -26.88 24.00
CA GLN A 207 7.05 -26.88 25.26
C GLN A 207 8.47 -27.38 24.98
N VAL A 208 9.39 -26.45 24.78
CA VAL A 208 10.83 -26.75 24.84
C VAL A 208 11.15 -27.08 26.29
N LYS A 209 11.18 -28.37 26.64
CA LYS A 209 11.86 -28.83 27.86
C LYS A 209 13.35 -28.69 27.64
N TRP A 210 13.98 -27.77 28.37
CA TRP A 210 15.43 -27.71 28.47
C TRP A 210 15.94 -28.93 29.24
N PRO A 211 16.97 -29.64 28.75
CA PRO A 211 17.66 -30.64 29.56
C PRO A 211 18.47 -29.91 30.64
N GLN A 212 18.24 -30.28 31.91
CA GLN A 212 19.14 -29.94 33.01
C GLN A 212 20.31 -30.91 32.97
N HIS A 213 21.52 -30.39 32.77
CA HIS A 213 22.77 -31.02 33.17
C HIS A 213 23.69 -29.95 33.75
#